data_AF-A0A833GQN7-F1
#
_entry.id   AF-A0A833GQN7-F1
#
_cell.length_a   1.000
_cell.length_b   1.000
_cell.length_c   1.000
_cell.angle_alpha   90.00
_cell.angle_beta   90.00
_cell.angle_gamma   90.00
#
_symmetry.space_group_name_H-M   'P 1'
#
loop_
_entity.id
_entity.type
_entity.pdbx_description
1 polymer ?
#
loop_
_entity_poly.entity_id
_entity_poly.type
_entity_poly.pdbx_seq_one_letter_code
_entity_poly.pdbx_strand_id
1 'polypeptide(L)'
;MALPTLERRGLSARLFVIGALAALLVSALGGWALRQSVQDSLYKSFAQRLDEKAQRLIADLHLLPDGSLILSPGRNNDEFGRIFSGWYWQLESGGGEILGSRSLWDTSLNTRNARPLSRELSLQRLPGPQEMPLIGNAYPVEIDEKHAVLY
;
A
#
# COMPACT_ATOMS: atom_id res chain seq x y z
N MET A 1 2.28 72.30 18.73
CA MET A 1 0.94 71.72 18.46
C MET A 1 1.15 70.40 17.73
N ALA A 2 1.30 69.29 18.45
CA ALA A 2 1.53 67.97 17.89
C ALA A 2 0.23 67.16 18.02
N LEU A 3 -0.38 66.78 16.89
CA LEU A 3 -1.59 65.97 16.87
C LEU A 3 -1.24 64.48 17.09
N PRO A 4 -2.00 63.75 17.92
CA PRO A 4 -1.65 62.41 18.35
C PRO A 4 -1.78 61.36 17.23
N THR A 5 -0.76 60.54 17.07
CA THR A 5 -0.62 59.43 16.11
C THR A 5 -1.34 58.15 16.53
N LEU A 6 -2.56 58.26 17.07
CA LEU A 6 -3.28 57.12 17.64
C LEU A 6 -4.10 56.31 16.62
N GLU A 7 -4.50 56.89 15.48
CA GLU A 7 -5.37 56.23 14.48
C GLU A 7 -4.62 55.27 13.52
N ARG A 8 -3.35 55.55 13.20
CA ARG A 8 -2.59 54.76 12.19
C ARG A 8 -2.24 53.34 12.65
N ARG A 9 -2.14 53.10 13.95
CA ARG A 9 -1.77 51.79 14.52
C ARG A 9 -2.86 50.74 14.32
N GLY A 10 -4.14 51.13 14.29
CA GLY A 10 -5.25 50.22 14.06
C GLY A 10 -5.30 49.67 12.63
N LEU A 11 -5.02 50.52 11.64
CA LEU A 11 -5.08 50.13 10.23
C LEU A 11 -3.89 49.26 9.83
N SER A 12 -2.66 49.64 10.20
CA SER A 12 -1.47 48.84 9.90
C SER A 12 -1.51 47.47 10.58
N ALA A 13 -1.98 47.40 11.84
CA ALA A 13 -2.17 46.13 12.54
C ALA A 13 -3.23 45.26 11.87
N ARG A 14 -4.38 45.81 11.45
CA ARG A 14 -5.42 45.06 10.73
C ARG A 14 -4.91 44.52 9.40
N LEU A 15 -4.17 45.33 8.63
CA LEU A 15 -3.57 44.89 7.36
C LEU A 15 -2.55 43.77 7.59
N PHE A 16 -1.72 43.89 8.63
CA PHE A 16 -0.76 42.84 8.98
C PHE A 16 -1.45 41.54 9.39
N VAL A 17 -2.49 41.61 10.22
CA VAL A 17 -3.28 40.44 10.64
C VAL A 17 -3.94 39.77 9.45
N ILE A 18 -4.56 40.54 8.54
CA ILE A 18 -5.16 39.99 7.33
C ILE A 18 -4.11 39.32 6.44
N GLY A 19 -2.95 39.95 6.25
CA GLY A 19 -1.85 39.37 5.48
C GLY A 19 -1.30 38.10 6.09
N ALA A 20 -1.09 38.07 7.41
CA ALA A 20 -0.66 36.88 8.14
C ALA A 20 -1.68 35.75 8.05
N LEU A 21 -2.97 36.05 8.22
CA LEU A 21 -4.05 35.08 8.07
C LEU A 21 -4.14 34.54 6.64
N ALA A 22 -4.00 35.41 5.63
CA ALA A 22 -3.99 35.00 4.23
C ALA A 22 -2.79 34.10 3.93
N ALA A 23 -1.59 34.44 4.41
CA ALA A 23 -0.40 33.62 4.26
C ALA A 23 -0.57 32.24 4.92
N LEU A 24 -1.06 32.21 6.16
CA LEU A 24 -1.36 30.95 6.87
C LEU A 24 -2.38 30.10 6.10
N LEU A 25 -3.43 30.72 5.57
CA LEU A 25 -4.46 30.02 4.80
C LEU A 25 -3.90 29.42 3.51
N VAL A 26 -3.11 30.19 2.75
CA VAL A 26 -2.45 29.71 1.53
C VAL A 26 -1.46 28.59 1.84
N SER A 27 -0.66 28.72 2.90
CA SER A 27 0.28 27.68 3.33
C SER A 27 -0.43 26.40 3.78
N ALA A 28 -1.55 26.53 4.51
CA ALA A 28 -2.33 25.39 4.95
C ALA A 28 -2.95 24.64 3.76
N LEU A 29 -3.53 25.37 2.80
CA LEU A 29 -4.07 24.78 1.57
C LEU A 29 -2.99 24.13 0.71
N GLY A 30 -1.85 24.79 0.54
CA GLY A 30 -0.70 24.24 -0.18
C GLY A 30 -0.16 22.97 0.48
N GLY A 31 0.00 22.97 1.81
CA GLY A 31 0.43 21.81 2.57
C GLY A 31 -0.58 20.65 2.50
N TRP A 32 -1.87 20.95 2.52
CA TRP A 32 -2.92 19.95 2.35
C TRP A 32 -2.89 19.32 0.95
N ALA A 33 -2.82 20.15 -0.10
CA ALA A 33 -2.74 19.67 -1.48
C ALA A 33 -1.48 18.83 -1.73
N LEU A 34 -0.34 19.26 -1.19
CA LEU A 34 0.92 18.52 -1.28
C LEU A 34 0.82 17.17 -0.58
N ARG A 35 0.22 17.12 0.62
CA ARG A 35 0.02 15.87 1.36
C ARG A 35 -0.79 14.86 0.53
N GLN A 36 -1.88 15.30 -0.08
CA GLN A 36 -2.71 14.44 -0.94
C GLN A 36 -1.91 13.91 -2.12
N SER A 37 -1.23 14.80 -2.85
CA SER A 37 -0.43 14.40 -4.02
C SER A 37 0.68 13.40 -3.67
N VAL A 38 1.40 13.62 -2.56
CA VAL A 38 2.44 12.69 -2.11
C VAL A 38 1.84 11.35 -1.72
N GLN A 39 0.73 11.35 -0.96
CA GLN A 39 0.06 10.13 -0.53
C GLN A 39 -0.41 9.30 -1.73
N ASP A 40 -1.00 9.94 -2.74
CA ASP A 40 -1.43 9.29 -3.97
C ASP A 40 -0.26 8.71 -4.76
N SER A 41 0.83 9.47 -4.90
CA SER A 41 2.05 8.98 -5.56
C SER A 41 2.63 7.76 -4.83
N LEU A 42 2.68 7.78 -3.50
CA LEU A 42 3.19 6.66 -2.71
C LEU A 42 2.33 5.41 -2.90
N TYR A 43 1.00 5.51 -2.86
CA TYR A 43 0.12 4.36 -3.09
C TYR A 43 0.24 3.82 -4.51
N LYS A 44 0.31 4.68 -5.52
CA LYS A 44 0.50 4.27 -6.92
C LYS A 44 1.82 3.53 -7.11
N SER A 45 2.92 4.08 -6.63
CA SER A 45 4.24 3.43 -6.70
C SER A 45 4.31 2.15 -5.87
N PHE A 46 3.53 2.04 -4.78
CA PHE A 46 3.44 0.80 -4.01
C PHE A 46 2.64 -0.28 -4.75
N ALA A 47 1.48 0.07 -5.29
CA ALA A 47 0.66 -0.83 -6.10
C ALA A 47 1.44 -1.37 -7.32
N GLN A 48 2.18 -0.50 -8.01
CA GLN A 48 3.04 -0.91 -9.12
C GLN A 48 4.12 -1.91 -8.68
N ARG A 49 4.76 -1.69 -7.52
CA ARG A 49 5.77 -2.63 -6.99
C ARG A 49 5.18 -3.97 -6.60
N LEU A 50 3.95 -3.99 -6.06
CA LEU A 50 3.23 -5.24 -5.79
C LEU A 50 2.95 -5.98 -7.10
N ASP A 51 2.53 -5.26 -8.13
CA ASP A 51 2.23 -5.83 -9.44
C ASP A 51 3.47 -6.46 -10.10
N GLU A 52 4.58 -5.72 -10.14
CA GLU A 52 5.85 -6.23 -10.66
C GLU A 52 6.36 -7.46 -9.89
N LYS A 53 6.12 -7.53 -8.57
CA LYS A 53 6.47 -8.70 -7.76
C LYS A 53 5.53 -9.87 -8.04
N ALA A 54 4.23 -9.63 -8.12
CA ALA A 54 3.22 -10.65 -8.42
C ALA A 54 3.48 -11.27 -9.80
N GLN A 55 3.77 -10.46 -10.82
CA GLN A 55 4.12 -10.96 -12.15
C GLN A 55 5.36 -11.87 -12.13
N ARG A 56 6.39 -11.53 -11.34
CA ARG A 56 7.56 -12.41 -11.15
C ARG A 56 7.19 -13.71 -10.46
N LEU A 57 6.37 -13.66 -9.41
CA LEU A 57 5.89 -14.87 -8.72
C LEU A 57 5.08 -15.76 -9.67
N ILE A 58 4.18 -15.16 -10.46
CA ILE A 58 3.37 -15.89 -11.45
C ILE A 58 4.25 -16.54 -12.53
N ALA A 59 5.30 -15.86 -12.97
CA ALA A 59 6.25 -16.43 -13.94
C ALA A 59 7.05 -17.61 -13.37
N ASP A 60 7.30 -17.63 -12.06
CA ASP A 60 8.03 -18.69 -11.35
C ASP A 60 7.11 -19.82 -10.83
N LEU A 61 5.79 -19.71 -11.02
CA LEU A 61 4.82 -20.76 -10.69
C LEU A 61 4.86 -21.86 -11.75
N HIS A 62 5.01 -23.10 -11.28
CA HIS A 62 4.99 -24.28 -12.11
C HIS A 62 4.02 -25.32 -11.55
N LEU A 63 3.30 -26.00 -12.44
CA LEU A 63 2.50 -27.16 -12.09
C LEU A 63 3.35 -28.42 -12.26
N LEU A 64 3.41 -29.26 -11.24
CA LEU A 64 4.04 -30.56 -11.35
C LEU A 64 3.12 -31.56 -12.08
N PRO A 65 3.69 -32.64 -12.64
CA PRO A 65 2.90 -33.71 -13.28
C PRO A 65 1.90 -34.41 -12.35
N ASP A 66 2.09 -34.30 -11.03
CA ASP A 66 1.16 -34.82 -10.01
C ASP A 66 -0.02 -33.87 -9.72
N GLY A 67 -0.07 -32.72 -10.41
CA GLY A 67 -1.09 -31.69 -10.26
C GLY A 67 -0.88 -30.75 -9.07
N SER A 68 0.26 -30.86 -8.35
CA SER A 68 0.65 -29.93 -7.30
C SER A 68 1.24 -28.64 -7.88
N LEU A 69 1.01 -27.54 -7.18
CA LEU A 69 1.58 -26.24 -7.53
C LEU A 69 2.90 -26.07 -6.78
N ILE A 70 3.96 -25.72 -7.48
CA ILE A 70 5.22 -25.33 -6.86
C ILE A 70 5.65 -23.95 -7.32
N LEU A 71 6.21 -23.19 -6.41
CA LEU A 71 6.97 -22.01 -6.76
C LEU A 71 8.45 -22.40 -6.78
N SER A 72 9.11 -22.30 -7.93
CA SER A 72 10.57 -22.40 -7.95
C SER A 72 11.12 -21.11 -7.34
N PRO A 73 11.84 -21.14 -6.19
CA PRO A 73 12.39 -19.93 -5.65
C PRO A 73 13.48 -19.44 -6.60
N GLY A 74 13.15 -18.46 -7.45
CA GLY A 74 14.12 -17.74 -8.24
C GLY A 74 15.22 -17.19 -7.33
N ARG A 75 16.45 -17.13 -7.83
CA ARG A 75 17.65 -16.67 -7.10
C ARG A 75 17.51 -15.27 -6.47
N ASN A 76 16.48 -14.51 -6.86
CA ASN A 76 16.20 -13.15 -6.44
C ASN A 76 15.07 -13.02 -5.40
N ASN A 77 14.45 -14.11 -4.92
CA ASN A 77 13.33 -14.06 -3.98
C ASN A 77 13.75 -13.94 -2.49
N ASP A 78 14.87 -13.26 -2.26
CA ASP A 78 15.56 -13.19 -0.97
C ASP A 78 14.70 -12.53 0.13
N GLU A 79 13.77 -11.66 -0.26
CA GLU A 79 12.83 -10.99 0.65
C GLU A 79 11.71 -11.91 1.14
N PHE A 80 11.28 -12.91 0.36
CA PHE A 80 10.23 -13.87 0.78
C PHE A 80 10.80 -15.09 1.51
N GLY A 81 12.12 -15.24 1.54
CA GLY A 81 12.81 -16.30 2.26
C GLY A 81 13.04 -16.01 3.75
N ARG A 82 13.09 -14.73 4.14
CA ARG A 82 13.32 -14.32 5.54
C ARG A 82 12.03 -14.34 6.34
N ILE A 83 12.08 -14.99 7.51
CA ILE A 83 10.95 -15.05 8.46
C ILE A 83 10.54 -13.62 8.85
N PHE A 84 9.25 -13.32 8.75
CA PHE A 84 8.66 -12.01 9.05
C PHE A 84 9.34 -10.81 8.35
N SER A 85 9.69 -10.98 7.07
CA SER A 85 10.36 -9.92 6.29
C SER A 85 9.52 -8.68 6.00
N GLY A 86 8.21 -8.75 6.25
CA GLY A 86 7.24 -7.72 5.83
C GLY A 86 6.70 -7.91 4.41
N TRP A 87 7.28 -8.82 3.63
CA TRP A 87 6.77 -9.23 2.32
C TRP A 87 6.24 -10.65 2.38
N TYR A 88 5.01 -10.82 1.94
CA TYR A 88 4.31 -12.09 2.04
C TYR A 88 3.58 -12.33 0.72
N TRP A 89 3.44 -13.61 0.36
CA TRP A 89 2.52 -14.02 -0.68
C TRP A 89 1.82 -15.30 -0.24
N GLN A 90 0.57 -15.47 -0.67
CA GLN A 90 -0.20 -16.69 -0.45
C GLN A 90 -1.01 -17.01 -1.70
N LEU A 91 -0.84 -18.20 -2.25
CA LEU A 91 -1.65 -18.74 -3.32
C LEU A 91 -2.72 -19.66 -2.73
N GLU A 92 -3.98 -19.35 -2.99
CA GLU A 92 -5.13 -20.18 -2.63
C GLU A 92 -5.69 -20.81 -3.91
N SER A 93 -5.59 -22.13 -4.03
CA SER A 93 -6.16 -22.89 -5.15
C SER A 93 -7.61 -23.30 -4.85
N GLY A 94 -8.45 -23.39 -5.88
CA GLY A 94 -9.85 -23.82 -5.74
C GLY A 94 -10.03 -25.22 -5.12
N GLY A 95 -8.99 -26.06 -5.14
CA GLY A 95 -8.96 -27.36 -4.47
C GLY A 95 -8.70 -27.31 -2.95
N GLY A 96 -8.53 -26.12 -2.35
CA GLY A 96 -8.21 -25.95 -0.93
C GLY A 96 -6.72 -26.04 -0.59
N GLU A 97 -5.86 -26.21 -1.59
CA GLU A 97 -4.42 -26.13 -1.43
C GLU A 97 -4.00 -24.68 -1.20
N ILE A 98 -3.27 -24.44 -0.12
CA ILE A 98 -2.72 -23.13 0.23
C ILE A 98 -1.20 -23.24 0.20
N LEU A 99 -0.58 -22.41 -0.64
CA LEU A 99 0.87 -22.27 -0.71
C LEU A 99 1.23 -20.87 -0.27
N GLY A 100 2.26 -20.73 0.55
CA GLY A 100 2.67 -19.45 1.10
C GLY A 100 4.17 -19.23 0.99
N SER A 101 4.56 -17.96 1.04
CA SER A 101 5.96 -17.59 1.17
C SER A 101 6.56 -18.13 2.47
N ARG A 102 7.86 -18.48 2.44
CA ARG A 102 8.57 -18.91 3.65
C ARG A 102 8.64 -17.82 4.74
N SER A 103 8.49 -16.56 4.35
CA SER A 103 8.39 -15.42 5.26
C SER A 103 7.16 -15.47 6.17
N LEU A 104 6.08 -16.15 5.75
CA LEU A 104 4.89 -16.39 6.58
C LEU A 104 5.15 -17.40 7.70
N TRP A 105 6.18 -18.25 7.56
CA TRP A 105 6.49 -19.31 8.52
C TRP A 105 5.26 -20.19 8.80
N ASP A 106 4.97 -20.51 10.07
CA ASP A 106 3.80 -21.26 10.54
C ASP A 106 2.48 -20.43 10.52
N THR A 107 2.47 -19.26 9.88
CA THR A 107 1.29 -18.36 9.78
C THR A 107 0.72 -18.37 8.37
N SER A 108 -0.53 -17.95 8.21
CA SER A 108 -1.18 -17.73 6.91
C SER A 108 -1.84 -16.34 6.87
N LEU A 109 -2.05 -15.83 5.65
CA LEU A 109 -2.78 -14.60 5.43
C LEU A 109 -4.28 -14.85 5.65
N ASN A 110 -4.90 -14.04 6.51
CA ASN A 110 -6.35 -14.08 6.73
C ASN A 110 -7.08 -13.27 5.65
N THR A 111 -7.13 -13.83 4.45
CA THR A 111 -7.71 -13.22 3.24
C THR A 111 -9.20 -12.90 3.40
N ARG A 112 -9.93 -13.63 4.25
CA ARG A 112 -11.34 -13.35 4.60
C ARG A 112 -11.53 -12.02 5.33
N ASN A 113 -10.50 -11.56 6.05
CA ASN A 113 -10.51 -10.29 6.76
C ASN A 113 -9.96 -9.13 5.93
N ALA A 114 -9.66 -9.35 4.65
CA ALA A 114 -9.26 -8.29 3.76
C ALA A 114 -10.38 -7.22 3.65
N ARG A 115 -9.96 -5.95 3.62
CA ARG A 115 -10.82 -4.79 3.47
C ARG A 115 -10.26 -3.92 2.35
N PRO A 116 -11.10 -3.40 1.45
CA PRO A 116 -10.62 -2.51 0.38
C PRO A 116 -10.01 -1.24 0.98
N LEU A 117 -8.77 -0.94 0.59
CA LEU A 117 -8.07 0.31 0.93
C LEU A 117 -8.20 1.32 -0.20
N SER A 118 -8.00 0.87 -1.45
CA SER A 118 -8.25 1.66 -2.65
C SER A 118 -8.76 0.74 -3.76
N ARG A 119 -9.99 0.99 -4.24
CA ARG A 119 -10.58 0.20 -5.33
C ARG A 119 -9.92 0.50 -6.68
N GLU A 120 -9.49 1.74 -6.89
CA GLU A 120 -8.83 2.15 -8.13
C GLU A 120 -7.49 1.45 -8.32
N LEU A 121 -6.76 1.23 -7.21
CA LEU A 121 -5.45 0.58 -7.22
C LEU A 121 -5.52 -0.91 -6.87
N SER A 122 -6.73 -1.46 -6.70
CA SER A 122 -6.99 -2.83 -6.22
C SER A 122 -6.35 -3.18 -4.86
N LEU A 123 -5.93 -2.16 -4.09
CA LEU A 123 -5.26 -2.32 -2.81
C LEU A 123 -6.24 -2.70 -1.72
N GLN A 124 -5.84 -3.69 -0.93
CA GLN A 124 -6.58 -4.21 0.20
C GLN A 124 -5.70 -4.17 1.45
N ARG A 125 -6.33 -3.99 2.61
CA ARG A 125 -5.70 -4.12 3.92
C ARG A 125 -6.18 -5.40 4.59
N LEU A 126 -5.25 -6.16 5.14
CA LEU A 126 -5.53 -7.40 5.87
C LEU A 126 -4.65 -7.50 7.12
N PRO A 127 -5.08 -8.22 8.17
CA PRO A 127 -4.21 -8.50 9.31
C PRO A 127 -3.12 -9.47 8.88
N GLY A 128 -1.86 -9.08 9.09
CA GLY A 128 -0.70 -9.91 8.82
C GLY A 128 -0.21 -10.67 10.04
N PRO A 129 0.95 -11.33 9.92
CA PRO A 129 1.62 -11.96 11.04
C PRO A 129 1.84 -10.96 12.19
N GLN A 130 1.69 -11.44 13.43
CA GLN A 130 1.82 -10.62 14.64
C GLN A 130 0.80 -9.46 14.75
N GLU A 131 -0.40 -9.61 14.15
CA GLU A 131 -1.45 -8.58 14.12
C GLU A 131 -1.01 -7.26 13.46
N MET A 132 0.07 -7.28 12.68
CA MET A 132 0.55 -6.11 11.96
C MET A 132 -0.28 -5.90 10.70
N PRO A 133 -0.84 -4.70 10.46
CA PRO A 133 -1.64 -4.45 9.27
C PRO A 133 -0.78 -4.52 8.01
N LEU A 134 -1.20 -5.32 7.04
CA LEU A 134 -0.58 -5.42 5.73
C LEU A 134 -1.43 -4.72 4.67
N ILE A 135 -0.76 -4.25 3.63
CA ILE A 135 -1.39 -3.75 2.41
C ILE A 135 -0.91 -4.65 1.27
N GLY A 136 -1.85 -5.20 0.51
CA GLY A 136 -1.59 -6.11 -0.59
C GLY A 136 -2.65 -6.01 -1.68
N ASN A 137 -2.51 -6.85 -2.70
CA ASN A 137 -3.45 -7.01 -3.81
C ASN A 137 -3.90 -8.47 -3.89
N ALA A 138 -4.97 -8.73 -4.62
CA ALA A 138 -5.38 -10.09 -4.96
C ALA A 138 -5.41 -10.24 -6.47
N TYR A 139 -4.68 -11.23 -6.99
CA TYR A 139 -4.54 -11.51 -8.41
C TYR A 139 -5.22 -12.85 -8.71
N PRO A 140 -6.31 -12.87 -9.50
CA PRO A 140 -6.82 -14.12 -10.02
C PRO A 140 -5.79 -14.69 -11.00
N VAL A 141 -5.40 -15.94 -10.77
CA VAL A 141 -4.48 -16.68 -11.63
C VAL A 141 -5.22 -17.93 -12.12
N GLU A 142 -5.23 -18.14 -13.42
CA GLU A 142 -5.76 -19.36 -14.03
C GLU A 142 -4.57 -20.25 -14.41
N ILE A 143 -4.48 -21.42 -13.79
CA ILE A 143 -3.39 -22.36 -14.01
C ILE A 143 -4.01 -23.67 -14.47
N ASP A 144 -3.87 -23.98 -15.75
CA ASP A 144 -4.30 -25.24 -16.37
C ASP A 144 -5.75 -25.63 -16.00
N GLU A 145 -6.69 -24.70 -16.25
CA GLU A 145 -8.14 -24.78 -15.93
C GLU A 145 -8.50 -24.77 -14.42
N LYS A 146 -7.54 -24.60 -13.51
CA LYS A 146 -7.80 -24.36 -12.09
C LYS A 146 -7.75 -22.87 -11.76
N HIS A 147 -8.82 -22.38 -11.14
CA HIS A 147 -8.84 -21.04 -10.56
C HIS A 147 -8.03 -21.02 -9.26
N ALA A 148 -7.04 -20.14 -9.20
CA ALA A 148 -6.30 -19.81 -7.99
C ALA A 148 -6.31 -18.29 -7.78
N VAL A 149 -6.11 -17.86 -6.54
CA VAL A 149 -5.95 -16.46 -6.20
C VAL A 149 -4.62 -16.28 -5.48
N LEU A 150 -3.78 -15.41 -6.02
CA LEU A 150 -2.53 -14.99 -5.41
C LEU A 150 -2.76 -13.71 -4.60
N TYR A 151 -2.43 -13.76 -3.32
CA TYR A 151 -2.45 -12.65 -2.37
C TYR A 151 -1.03 -12.19 -2.04
#